data_AF-L8GB71-F1
#
_entry.id   AF-L8GB71-F1
#
_cell.length_a   1.000
_cell.length_b   1.000
_cell.length_c   1.000
_cell.angle_alpha   90.00
_cell.angle_beta   90.00
_cell.angle_gamma   90.00
#
_symmetry.space_group_name_H-M   'P 1'
#
loop_
_entity.id
_entity.type
_entity.pdbx_description
1 polymer ?
#
loop_
_entity_poly.entity_id
_entity_poly.type
_entity_poly.pdbx_seq_one_letter_code
_entity_poly.pdbx_strand_id
1 'polypeptide(L)'
;MSSELEALRNQLRAAQRREQEAERLREEEQRLREEAERLREYERQRYEQRTGKTTLPEFLDACHNHLCLGLTIQPDTTQSTQGDAANADNKPRPDRILPWPEFDAEQARTWQDLMDSEFVLERHFTSLHTLEESGEAVRRRQRVRS
;
A
#
# COMPACT_ATOMS: atom_id res chain seq x y z
N MET A 1 -7.43 74.68 1.23
CA MET A 1 -6.92 74.36 2.57
C MET A 1 -7.68 73.21 3.26
N SER A 2 -8.88 73.38 3.83
CA SER A 2 -9.54 72.27 4.58
C SER A 2 -10.00 71.10 3.70
N SER A 3 -10.58 71.38 2.53
CA SER A 3 -11.07 70.35 1.58
C SER A 3 -9.94 69.52 0.97
N GLU A 4 -8.80 70.13 0.66
CA GLU A 4 -7.63 69.44 0.09
C GLU A 4 -6.97 68.50 1.11
N LEU A 5 -6.89 68.89 2.38
CA LEU A 5 -6.41 68.04 3.47
C LEU A 5 -7.30 66.81 3.68
N GLU A 6 -8.62 66.98 3.53
CA GLU A 6 -9.59 65.89 3.64
C GLU A 6 -9.51 64.93 2.44
N ALA A 7 -9.32 65.46 1.23
CA ALA A 7 -9.08 64.68 0.02
C ALA A 7 -7.78 63.85 0.12
N LEU A 8 -6.69 64.45 0.60
CA LEU A 8 -5.41 63.78 0.86
C LEU A 8 -5.54 62.65 1.91
N ARG A 9 -6.26 62.89 3.00
CA ARG A 9 -6.56 61.85 4.01
C ARG A 9 -7.40 60.71 3.45
N ASN A 10 -8.34 60.99 2.55
CA ASN A 10 -9.14 59.96 1.88
C ASN A 10 -8.30 59.14 0.90
N GLN A 11 -7.41 59.79 0.14
CA GLN A 11 -6.46 59.10 -0.74
C GLN A 11 -5.51 58.19 0.04
N LEU A 12 -4.96 58.65 1.16
CA LEU A 12 -4.07 57.84 2.00
C LEU A 12 -4.79 56.60 2.55
N ARG A 13 -6.03 56.76 3.03
CA ARG A 13 -6.86 55.65 3.52
C ARG A 13 -7.21 54.66 2.42
N ALA A 14 -7.49 55.14 1.21
CA ALA A 14 -7.76 54.27 0.06
C ALA A 14 -6.50 53.49 -0.37
N ALA A 15 -5.33 54.14 -0.36
CA ALA A 15 -4.05 53.49 -0.64
C ALA A 15 -3.73 52.39 0.39
N GLN A 16 -3.89 52.68 1.69
CA GLN A 16 -3.69 51.69 2.76
C GLN A 16 -4.62 50.49 2.64
N ARG A 17 -5.90 50.69 2.28
CA ARG A 17 -6.83 49.57 2.07
C ARG A 17 -6.41 48.68 0.91
N ARG A 18 -5.96 49.27 -0.21
CA ARG A 18 -5.47 48.52 -1.37
C ARG A 18 -4.22 47.72 -1.04
N GLU A 19 -3.32 48.28 -0.22
CA GLU A 19 -2.12 47.59 0.24
C GLU A 19 -2.48 46.38 1.12
N GLN A 20 -3.38 46.57 2.10
CA GLN A 20 -3.87 45.48 2.95
C GLN A 20 -4.60 44.39 2.16
N GLU A 21 -5.40 44.77 1.16
CA GLU A 21 -6.09 43.81 0.30
C GLU A 21 -5.10 43.04 -0.58
N ALA A 22 -4.10 43.73 -1.14
CA ALA A 22 -3.03 43.09 -1.91
C ALA A 22 -2.18 42.15 -1.05
N GLU A 23 -1.90 42.51 0.20
CA GLU A 23 -1.19 41.65 1.16
C GLU A 23 -2.02 40.40 1.49
N ARG A 24 -3.31 40.55 1.79
CA ARG A 24 -4.21 39.40 2.02
C ARG A 24 -4.30 38.46 0.84
N LEU A 25 -4.40 39.00 -0.38
CA LEU A 25 -4.44 38.20 -1.60
C LEU A 25 -3.14 37.42 -1.81
N ARG A 26 -1.98 38.03 -1.50
CA ARG A 26 -0.68 37.34 -1.58
C ARG A 26 -0.57 36.24 -0.52
N GLU A 27 -1.02 36.50 0.70
CA GLU A 27 -1.05 35.50 1.76
C GLU A 27 -1.96 34.32 1.39
N GLU A 28 -3.16 34.59 0.88
CA GLU A 28 -4.09 33.55 0.43
C GLU A 28 -3.52 32.73 -0.73
N GLU A 29 -2.94 33.40 -1.73
CA GLU A 29 -2.26 32.73 -2.84
C GLU A 29 -1.10 31.86 -2.36
N GLN A 30 -0.30 32.35 -1.40
CA GLN A 30 0.79 31.58 -0.81
C GLN A 30 0.28 30.34 -0.07
N ARG A 31 -0.78 30.48 0.74
CA ARG A 31 -1.38 29.35 1.46
C ARG A 31 -1.94 28.30 0.50
N LEU A 32 -2.61 28.71 -0.57
CA LEU A 32 -3.11 27.80 -1.60
C LEU A 32 -1.98 27.06 -2.31
N ARG A 33 -0.85 27.74 -2.57
CA ARG A 33 0.34 27.11 -3.16
C ARG A 33 0.96 26.08 -2.21
N GLU A 34 1.12 26.42 -0.95
CA GLU A 34 1.65 25.51 0.09
C GLU A 34 0.76 24.27 0.25
N GLU A 35 -0.57 24.45 0.26
CA GLU A 35 -1.50 23.32 0.34
C GLU A 35 -1.45 22.44 -0.91
N ALA A 36 -1.40 23.04 -2.10
CA ALA A 36 -1.25 22.30 -3.35
C ALA A 36 0.07 21.52 -3.41
N GLU A 37 1.16 22.07 -2.89
CA GLU A 37 2.45 21.38 -2.81
C GLU A 37 2.40 20.19 -1.85
N ARG A 38 1.82 20.38 -0.66
CA ARG A 38 1.61 19.30 0.32
C ARG A 38 0.77 18.16 -0.24
N LEU A 39 -0.30 18.48 -0.97
CA LEU A 39 -1.14 17.47 -1.62
C LEU A 39 -0.35 16.69 -2.68
N ARG A 40 0.43 17.37 -3.52
CA ARG A 40 1.27 16.71 -4.53
C ARG A 40 2.33 15.82 -3.92
N GLU A 41 2.95 16.24 -2.83
CA GLU A 41 3.94 15.44 -2.12
C GLU A 41 3.30 14.20 -1.49
N TYR A 42 2.14 14.37 -0.84
CA TYR A 42 1.37 13.26 -0.29
C TYR A 42 0.97 12.23 -1.37
N GLU A 43 0.46 12.70 -2.51
CA GLU A 43 0.12 11.82 -3.64
C GLU A 43 1.33 11.07 -4.18
N ARG A 44 2.48 11.75 -4.31
CA ARG A 44 3.74 11.15 -4.72
C ARG A 44 4.18 10.06 -3.75
N GLN A 45 4.20 10.35 -2.45
CA GLN A 45 4.59 9.37 -1.43
C GLN A 45 3.65 8.16 -1.43
N ARG A 46 2.34 8.39 -1.57
CA ARG A 46 1.34 7.30 -1.67
C ARG A 46 1.57 6.44 -2.91
N TYR A 47 1.87 7.06 -4.04
CA TYR A 47 2.17 6.35 -5.28
C TYR A 47 3.44 5.52 -5.15
N GLU A 48 4.52 6.09 -4.60
CA GLU A 48 5.79 5.41 -4.38
C GLU A 48 5.65 4.23 -3.40
N GLN A 49 4.88 4.39 -2.32
CA GLN A 49 4.59 3.29 -1.39
C GLN A 49 3.80 2.16 -2.07
N ARG A 50 2.85 2.49 -2.95
CA ARG A 50 1.99 1.50 -3.60
C ARG A 50 2.70 0.74 -4.72
N THR A 51 3.58 1.41 -5.45
CA THR A 51 4.26 0.87 -6.64
C THR A 51 5.69 0.39 -6.37
N GLY A 52 6.31 0.87 -5.29
CA GLY A 52 7.61 0.43 -4.83
C GLY A 52 7.59 -0.99 -4.27
N LYS A 53 8.77 -1.58 -4.14
CA LYS A 53 8.94 -2.87 -3.46
C LYS A 53 8.46 -2.79 -2.02
N THR A 54 8.00 -3.89 -1.44
CA THR A 54 7.50 -3.97 -0.05
C THR A 54 8.54 -4.58 0.88
N THR A 55 8.40 -4.30 2.18
CA THR A 55 9.09 -5.04 3.25
C THR A 55 8.47 -6.42 3.44
N LEU A 56 9.13 -7.34 4.16
CA LEU A 56 8.56 -8.67 4.40
C LEU A 56 7.17 -8.60 5.09
N PRO A 57 6.95 -7.79 6.15
CA PRO A 57 5.64 -7.71 6.79
C PRO A 57 4.56 -7.15 5.87
N GLU A 58 4.86 -6.07 5.14
CA GLU A 58 3.94 -5.48 4.15
C GLU A 58 3.57 -6.51 3.07
N PHE A 59 4.55 -7.27 2.57
CA PHE A 59 4.35 -8.31 1.57
C PHE A 59 3.44 -9.43 2.06
N LEU A 60 3.68 -9.94 3.27
CA LEU A 60 2.91 -11.04 3.85
C LEU A 60 1.46 -10.61 4.13
N ASP A 61 1.26 -9.41 4.67
CA ASP A 61 -0.08 -8.84 4.88
C ASP A 61 -0.82 -8.68 3.54
N ALA A 62 -0.16 -8.12 2.53
CA ALA A 62 -0.74 -7.97 1.20
C ALA A 62 -1.07 -9.31 0.53
N CYS A 63 -0.21 -10.33 0.69
CA CYS A 63 -0.50 -11.69 0.23
C CYS A 63 -1.75 -12.25 0.92
N HIS A 64 -1.84 -12.11 2.25
CA HIS A 64 -2.99 -12.58 3.01
C HIS A 64 -4.28 -11.92 2.52
N ASN A 65 -4.27 -10.58 2.42
CA ASN A 65 -5.44 -9.78 2.09
C ASN A 65 -5.87 -9.95 0.62
N HIS A 66 -4.93 -9.95 -0.32
CA HIS A 66 -5.25 -9.94 -1.75
C HIS A 66 -5.27 -11.33 -2.39
N LEU A 67 -4.45 -12.27 -1.91
CA LEU A 67 -4.30 -13.58 -2.54
C LEU A 67 -4.97 -14.71 -1.75
N CYS A 68 -4.97 -14.66 -0.40
CA CYS A 68 -5.43 -15.79 0.41
C CYS A 68 -6.90 -15.69 0.84
N LEU A 69 -7.34 -14.56 1.41
CA LEU A 69 -8.70 -14.43 1.97
C LEU A 69 -9.82 -14.64 0.96
N GLY A 70 -9.56 -14.41 -0.32
CA GLY A 70 -10.54 -14.58 -1.41
C GLY A 70 -10.58 -15.98 -2.02
N LEU A 71 -9.77 -16.93 -1.56
CA LEU A 71 -9.73 -18.28 -2.13
C LEU A 71 -10.94 -19.10 -1.69
N THR A 72 -11.68 -19.63 -2.66
CA THR A 72 -12.75 -20.61 -2.42
C THR A 72 -12.29 -22.00 -2.85
N ILE A 73 -12.80 -23.02 -2.16
CA ILE A 73 -12.61 -24.42 -2.56
C ILE A 73 -13.40 -24.63 -3.86
N GLN A 74 -12.77 -25.22 -4.88
CA GLN A 74 -13.44 -25.60 -6.13
C GLN A 74 -14.32 -26.84 -5.87
N PRO A 75 -15.67 -26.73 -5.88
CA PRO A 75 -16.54 -27.89 -5.64
C PRO A 75 -16.55 -28.91 -6.77
N ASP A 76 -16.20 -28.49 -7.99
CA ASP A 76 -16.15 -29.39 -9.15
C ASP A 76 -14.93 -30.30 -9.08
N THR A 77 -15.17 -31.56 -8.70
CA THR A 77 -14.13 -32.60 -8.59
C THR A 77 -13.43 -32.91 -9.91
N THR A 78 -14.06 -32.59 -11.06
CA THR A 78 -13.44 -32.80 -12.37
C THR A 78 -12.32 -31.80 -12.66
N GLN A 79 -12.30 -30.67 -11.95
CA GLN A 79 -11.23 -29.65 -12.02
C GLN A 79 -10.14 -29.87 -10.98
N SER A 80 -10.25 -30.92 -10.17
CA SER A 80 -9.15 -31.36 -9.31
C SER A 80 -7.96 -31.80 -10.18
N THR A 81 -6.75 -31.67 -9.65
CA THR A 81 -5.57 -32.28 -10.26
C THR A 81 -5.75 -33.79 -10.32
N GLN A 82 -6.14 -34.29 -11.49
CA GLN A 82 -6.23 -35.71 -11.80
C GLN A 82 -4.79 -36.21 -12.01
N GLY A 83 -4.20 -36.78 -10.96
CA GLY A 83 -2.90 -37.44 -11.03
C GLY A 83 -3.05 -38.86 -10.52
N ASP A 84 -2.61 -39.84 -11.31
CA ASP A 84 -2.51 -41.21 -10.82
C ASP A 84 -1.41 -41.26 -9.75
N ALA A 85 -1.80 -41.46 -8.49
CA ALA A 85 -0.88 -41.58 -7.37
C ALA A 85 0.09 -42.77 -7.53
N ALA A 86 -0.21 -43.70 -8.44
CA ALA A 86 0.64 -44.82 -8.79
C ALA A 86 1.91 -44.44 -9.57
N ASN A 87 2.02 -43.20 -10.09
CA ASN A 87 3.19 -42.76 -10.88
C ASN A 87 4.40 -42.32 -10.02
N ALA A 88 4.59 -42.97 -8.86
CA ALA A 88 5.64 -42.68 -7.89
C ALA A 88 6.73 -43.76 -7.82
N ASP A 89 6.85 -44.60 -8.84
CA ASP A 89 7.95 -45.55 -8.95
C ASP A 89 9.28 -44.79 -8.90
N ASN A 90 10.15 -45.16 -7.94
CA ASN A 90 11.45 -44.55 -7.64
C ASN A 90 11.47 -43.19 -6.92
N LYS A 91 10.36 -42.72 -6.32
CA LYS A 91 10.41 -41.55 -5.41
C LYS A 91 10.60 -41.99 -3.96
N PRO A 92 11.60 -41.45 -3.23
CA PRO A 92 11.72 -41.70 -1.81
C PRO A 92 10.46 -41.20 -1.11
N ARG A 93 9.81 -42.08 -0.35
CA ARG A 93 8.62 -41.77 0.43
C ARG A 93 8.79 -42.29 1.85
N PRO A 94 8.37 -41.55 2.88
CA PRO A 94 8.42 -42.05 4.24
C PRO A 94 7.45 -43.24 4.39
N ASP A 95 7.88 -44.28 5.10
CA ASP A 95 7.03 -45.44 5.41
C ASP A 95 5.92 -45.09 6.41
N ARG A 96 6.13 -44.03 7.21
CA ARG A 96 5.18 -43.55 8.22
C ARG A 96 5.23 -42.03 8.30
N ILE A 97 4.06 -41.41 8.40
CA ILE A 97 3.91 -40.01 8.80
C ILE A 97 3.83 -39.98 10.32
N LEU A 98 4.81 -39.37 10.97
CA LEU A 98 4.86 -39.24 12.42
C LEU A 98 4.54 -37.79 12.82
N PRO A 99 3.93 -37.56 13.99
CA PRO A 99 3.83 -36.23 14.57
C PRO A 99 5.23 -35.61 14.73
N TRP A 100 5.33 -34.30 14.56
CA TRP A 100 6.53 -33.52 14.87
C TRP A 100 6.24 -32.67 16.10
N PRO A 101 6.51 -33.17 17.32
CA PRO A 101 6.05 -32.53 18.56
C PRO A 101 6.65 -31.14 18.78
N GLU A 102 7.88 -30.93 18.34
CA GLU A 102 8.62 -29.67 18.54
C GLU A 102 8.35 -28.64 17.43
N PHE A 103 7.55 -28.97 16.42
CA PHE A 103 7.33 -28.13 15.24
C PHE A 103 6.94 -26.69 15.60
N ASP A 104 5.96 -26.51 16.49
CA ASP A 104 5.48 -25.18 16.87
C ASP A 104 6.59 -24.35 17.54
N ALA A 105 7.39 -24.98 18.39
CA ALA A 105 8.49 -24.30 19.08
C ALA A 105 9.64 -23.94 18.14
N GLU A 106 9.98 -24.83 17.21
CA GLU A 106 11.01 -24.59 16.19
C GLU A 106 10.59 -23.53 15.17
N GLN A 107 9.32 -23.57 14.76
CA GLN A 107 8.72 -22.59 13.86
C GLN A 107 8.75 -21.20 14.52
N ALA A 108 8.31 -21.09 15.78
CA ALA A 108 8.28 -19.82 16.49
C ALA A 108 9.68 -19.20 16.64
N ARG A 109 10.70 -20.02 16.94
CA ARG A 109 12.10 -19.57 17.01
C ARG A 109 12.60 -19.09 15.64
N THR A 110 12.31 -19.83 14.58
CA THR A 110 12.70 -19.44 13.22
C THR A 110 12.08 -18.11 12.83
N TRP A 111 10.80 -17.89 13.17
CA TRP A 111 10.14 -16.61 12.92
C TRP A 111 10.70 -15.48 13.78
N GLN A 112 11.01 -15.73 15.05
CA GLN A 112 11.67 -14.76 15.92
C GLN A 112 13.00 -14.31 15.31
N ASP A 113 13.88 -15.25 14.95
CA ASP A 113 15.19 -14.97 14.36
C ASP A 113 15.07 -14.20 13.04
N LEU A 114 14.08 -14.55 12.21
CA LEU A 114 13.79 -13.83 10.97
C LEU A 114 13.33 -12.40 11.25
N MET A 115 12.34 -12.23 12.13
CA MET A 115 11.73 -10.92 12.42
C MET A 115 12.67 -9.96 13.15
N ASP A 116 13.66 -10.48 13.87
CA ASP A 116 14.70 -9.68 14.54
C ASP A 116 15.83 -9.24 13.59
N SER A 117 15.85 -9.74 12.34
CA SER A 117 16.88 -9.39 11.34
C SER A 117 16.57 -8.10 10.57
N GLU A 118 17.59 -7.34 10.16
CA GLU A 118 17.40 -6.13 9.34
C GLU A 118 16.71 -6.42 7.99
N PHE A 119 16.85 -7.65 7.48
CA PHE A 119 16.24 -8.10 6.23
C PHE A 119 14.74 -7.83 6.17
N VAL A 120 14.01 -7.92 7.29
CA VAL A 120 12.55 -7.70 7.27
C VAL A 120 12.17 -6.24 7.06
N LEU A 121 13.08 -5.31 7.30
CA LEU A 121 12.90 -3.88 7.06
C LEU A 121 13.30 -3.48 5.64
N GLU A 122 14.04 -4.35 4.93
CA GLU A 122 14.49 -4.09 3.57
C GLU A 122 13.35 -4.32 2.56
N ARG A 123 13.26 -3.42 1.57
CA ARG A 123 12.19 -3.44 0.55
C ARG A 123 12.57 -4.33 -0.63
N HIS A 124 12.55 -5.65 -0.43
CA HIS A 124 12.92 -6.63 -1.46
C HIS A 124 11.76 -7.21 -2.25
N PHE A 125 10.54 -7.11 -1.72
CA PHE A 125 9.41 -7.90 -2.19
C PHE A 125 8.54 -7.15 -3.20
N THR A 126 7.64 -7.87 -3.87
CA THR A 126 6.72 -7.35 -4.89
C THR A 126 5.89 -6.17 -4.37
N SER A 127 5.57 -5.21 -5.23
CA SER A 127 4.78 -4.05 -4.84
C SER A 127 3.35 -4.42 -4.45
N LEU A 128 2.74 -3.58 -3.60
CA LEU A 128 1.33 -3.74 -3.19
C LEU A 128 0.40 -3.73 -4.41
N HIS A 129 0.64 -2.81 -5.35
CA HIS A 129 -0.14 -2.71 -6.57
C HIS A 129 -0.16 -4.03 -7.37
N THR A 130 1.01 -4.65 -7.56
CA THR A 130 1.10 -5.91 -8.32
C THR A 130 0.43 -7.07 -7.59
N LEU A 131 0.49 -7.12 -6.26
CA LEU A 131 -0.21 -8.14 -5.46
C LEU A 131 -1.73 -7.99 -5.53
N GLU A 132 -2.21 -6.75 -5.48
CA GLU A 132 -3.64 -6.42 -5.63
C GLU A 132 -4.16 -6.88 -7.01
N GLU A 133 -3.46 -6.50 -8.09
CA GLU A 133 -3.80 -6.92 -9.46
C GLU A 133 -3.77 -8.44 -9.64
N SER A 134 -2.75 -9.10 -9.07
CA SER A 134 -2.63 -10.56 -9.09
C SER A 134 -3.81 -11.22 -8.39
N GLY A 135 -4.21 -10.69 -7.23
CA GLY A 135 -5.38 -11.15 -6.49
C GLY A 135 -6.68 -10.98 -7.27
N GLU A 136 -6.86 -9.85 -7.94
CA GLU A 136 -8.01 -9.65 -8.82
C GLU A 136 -8.03 -10.66 -9.97
N ALA A 137 -6.88 -10.92 -10.61
CA ALA A 137 -6.78 -11.87 -11.69
C ALA A 137 -7.15 -13.30 -11.23
N VAL A 138 -6.68 -13.71 -10.04
CA VAL A 138 -7.04 -15.00 -9.43
C VAL A 138 -8.55 -15.09 -9.19
N ARG A 139 -9.15 -14.07 -8.56
CA ARG A 139 -10.61 -14.01 -8.31
C ARG A 139 -11.42 -14.07 -9.60
N ARG A 140 -10.99 -13.36 -10.65
CA ARG A 140 -11.65 -13.41 -11.98
C ARG A 140 -11.63 -14.83 -12.56
N ARG A 141 -10.50 -15.54 -12.47
CA ARG A 141 -10.38 -16.93 -12.97
C ARG A 141 -11.30 -17.88 -12.21
N GLN A 142 -11.43 -17.73 -10.90
CA GLN A 142 -12.34 -18.56 -10.10
C GLN A 142 -13.80 -18.38 -10.53
N ARG A 143 -14.24 -17.14 -10.80
CA ARG A 143 -15.61 -16.86 -11.26
C ARG A 143 -15.94 -17.43 -12.64
N VAL A 144 -14.96 -17.52 -13.54
CA VAL A 144 -15.16 -18.10 -14.88
C VAL A 144 -15.24 -19.63 -14.84
N ARG A 145 -14.70 -20.25 -13.78
CA ARG A 145 -14.64 -21.70 -13.58
C ARG A 145 -15.69 -22.25 -12.61
N SER A 146 -16.50 -21.38 -12.01
CA SER A 146 -17.63 -21.71 -11.13
C SER A 146 -18.92 -21.72 -11.94
#